data_AF-A0A7Y5WW32-F1
#
_entry.id   AF-A0A7Y5WW32-F1
#
_cell.length_a   1.000
_cell.length_b   1.000
_cell.length_c   1.000
_cell.angle_alpha   90.00
_cell.angle_beta   90.00
_cell.angle_gamma   90.00
#
_symmetry.space_group_name_H-M   'P 1'
#
loop_
_entity.id
_entity.type
_entity.pdbx_description
1 polymer ?
#
loop_
_entity_poly.entity_id
_entity_poly.type
_entity_poly.pdbx_seq_one_letter_code
_entity_poly.pdbx_strand_id
1 'polypeptide(L)'
;MLDESQQQSIVTRLNRIEGQVRGIRRMVQEPRLCVEILQQLSAAEAALNRISLAVFKFHVERCVPDGISKGEPERAKQLTELVDIFDRFAK
;
A
#
# COMPACT_ATOMS: atom_id res chain seq x y z
N MET A 1 -9.10 1.20 13.78
CA MET A 1 -8.14 0.06 13.81
C MET A 1 -8.43 -0.88 12.64
N LEU A 2 -7.46 -1.67 12.19
CA LEU A 2 -7.63 -2.68 11.13
C LEU A 2 -8.48 -3.85 11.65
N ASP A 3 -9.39 -4.35 10.82
CA ASP A 3 -10.13 -5.59 11.11
C ASP A 3 -9.35 -6.83 10.67
N GLU A 4 -9.85 -8.02 11.04
CA GLU A 4 -9.19 -9.29 10.78
C GLU A 4 -8.98 -9.56 9.27
N SER A 5 -9.95 -9.20 8.43
CA SER A 5 -9.87 -9.36 6.98
C SER A 5 -8.78 -8.47 6.37
N GLN A 6 -8.72 -7.20 6.79
CA GLN A 6 -7.71 -6.25 6.36
C GLN A 6 -6.32 -6.66 6.83
N GLN A 7 -6.19 -7.13 8.07
CA GLN A 7 -4.94 -7.66 8.60
C GLN A 7 -4.44 -8.83 7.75
N GLN A 8 -5.30 -9.82 7.47
CA GLN A 8 -4.91 -11.00 6.68
C GLN A 8 -4.48 -10.62 5.25
N SER A 9 -5.20 -9.68 4.62
CA SER A 9 -4.84 -9.15 3.30
C SER A 9 -3.49 -8.43 3.29
N ILE A 10 -3.25 -7.56 4.28
CA ILE A 10 -1.98 -6.83 4.43
C ILE A 10 -0.83 -7.79 4.69
N VAL A 11 -0.98 -8.74 5.63
CA VAL A 11 0.04 -9.75 5.95
C VAL A 11 0.38 -10.58 4.71
N THR A 12 -0.61 -10.99 3.91
CA THR A 12 -0.37 -11.74 2.68
C THR A 12 0.50 -10.95 1.69
N ARG A 13 0.29 -9.63 1.58
CA ARG A 13 1.10 -8.77 0.69
C ARG A 13 2.50 -8.53 1.26
N LEU A 14 2.62 -8.36 2.57
CA LEU A 14 3.92 -8.25 3.25
C LEU A 14 4.76 -9.50 3.06
N ASN A 15 4.18 -10.70 3.17
CA ASN A 15 4.89 -11.97 2.93
C ASN A 15 5.46 -12.06 1.51
N ARG A 16 4.75 -11.50 0.51
CA ARG A 16 5.26 -11.44 -0.87
C ARG A 16 6.45 -10.50 -0.98
N ILE A 17 6.37 -9.33 -0.36
CA ILE A 17 7.46 -8.34 -0.34
C ILE A 17 8.68 -8.90 0.39
N GLU A 18 8.48 -9.61 1.51
CA GLU A 18 9.57 -10.30 2.21
C GLU A 18 10.28 -11.30 1.28
N GLY A 19 9.51 -12.04 0.46
CA GLY A 19 10.05 -12.88 -0.61
C GLY A 19 10.87 -12.11 -1.63
N GLN A 20 10.37 -10.96 -2.10
CA GLN A 20 11.10 -10.08 -3.03
C GLN A 20 12.41 -9.57 -2.41
N VAL A 21 12.38 -9.08 -1.18
CA VAL A 21 13.56 -8.58 -0.45
C VAL A 21 14.60 -9.69 -0.27
N ARG A 22 14.17 -10.91 0.07
CA ARG A 22 15.07 -12.07 0.12
C ARG A 22 15.70 -12.39 -1.24
N GLY A 23 14.94 -12.23 -2.34
CA GLY A 23 15.43 -12.38 -3.71
C GLY A 23 16.46 -11.32 -4.06
N ILE A 24 16.16 -10.04 -3.81
CA ILE A 24 17.07 -8.90 -4.02
C ILE A 24 18.38 -9.12 -3.26
N ARG A 25 18.32 -9.58 -2.01
CA ARG A 25 19.52 -9.89 -1.21
C ARG A 25 20.42 -10.92 -1.91
N ARG A 26 19.85 -11.97 -2.51
CA ARG A 26 20.62 -12.96 -3.28
C ARG A 26 21.20 -12.34 -4.55
N MET A 27 20.41 -11.53 -5.26
CA MET A 27 20.89 -10.86 -6.48
C MET A 27 22.10 -9.95 -6.23
N VAL A 28 22.17 -9.30 -5.07
CA VAL A 28 23.32 -8.47 -4.66
C VAL A 28 24.56 -9.33 -4.36
N GLN A 29 24.38 -10.58 -3.93
CA GLN A 29 25.47 -11.51 -3.62
C GLN A 29 25.95 -12.29 -4.86
N GLU A 30 25.19 -12.25 -5.94
CA GLU A 30 25.47 -12.92 -7.22
C GLU A 30 25.96 -11.90 -8.28
N PRO A 31 26.70 -12.33 -9.31
CA PRO A 31 27.06 -11.47 -10.43
C PRO A 31 25.82 -11.18 -11.30
N ARG A 32 25.00 -10.20 -10.88
CA ARG A 32 23.81 -9.70 -11.60
C ARG A 32 24.06 -8.32 -12.16
N LEU A 33 23.31 -7.96 -13.20
CA LEU A 33 23.35 -6.59 -13.72
C LEU A 33 22.66 -5.64 -12.75
N CYS A 34 23.26 -4.47 -12.51
CA CYS A 34 22.68 -3.45 -11.61
C CYS A 34 21.24 -3.08 -12.02
N VAL A 35 20.94 -3.04 -13.31
CA VAL A 35 19.58 -2.75 -13.83
C VAL A 35 18.54 -3.77 -13.37
N GLU A 36 18.91 -5.05 -13.27
CA GLU A 36 17.99 -6.11 -12.79
C GLU A 36 17.68 -5.93 -11.31
N ILE A 37 18.70 -5.56 -10.51
CA ILE A 37 18.53 -5.29 -9.08
C ILE A 37 17.63 -4.05 -8.89
N LEU A 38 17.88 -2.97 -9.64
CA LEU A 38 17.08 -1.74 -9.60
C LEU A 38 15.62 -2.01 -9.98
N GLN A 39 15.35 -2.87 -10.96
CA GLN A 39 14.00 -3.27 -11.33
C GLN A 39 13.29 -4.00 -10.19
N GLN A 40 13.97 -4.93 -9.50
CA GLN A 40 13.37 -5.64 -8.36
C GLN A 40 13.15 -4.73 -7.16
N LEU A 41 14.08 -3.81 -6.87
CA LEU A 41 13.89 -2.77 -5.84
C LEU A 41 12.66 -1.92 -6.13
N SER A 42 12.54 -1.41 -7.37
CA SER A 42 11.38 -0.62 -7.80
C SER A 42 10.06 -1.39 -7.67
N ALA A 43 10.08 -2.69 -7.97
CA ALA A 43 8.91 -3.55 -7.81
C ALA A 43 8.50 -3.74 -6.33
N ALA A 44 9.49 -3.86 -5.43
CA ALA A 44 9.25 -3.97 -3.99
C ALA A 44 8.71 -2.65 -3.40
N GLU A 45 9.29 -1.51 -3.79
CA GLU A 45 8.81 -0.17 -3.41
C GLU A 45 7.36 0.06 -3.85
N ALA A 46 7.04 -0.23 -5.12
CA ALA A 46 5.68 -0.12 -5.63
C ALA A 46 4.69 -1.05 -4.89
N ALA A 47 5.14 -2.23 -4.46
CA ALA A 47 4.32 -3.13 -3.64
C ALA A 47 4.08 -2.58 -2.23
N LEU A 48 5.12 -2.00 -1.60
CA LEU A 48 4.99 -1.33 -0.29
C LEU A 48 4.07 -0.12 -0.36
N ASN A 49 4.20 0.74 -1.38
CA ASN A 49 3.33 1.91 -1.55
C ASN A 49 1.86 1.53 -1.63
N ARG A 50 1.53 0.43 -2.32
CA ARG A 50 0.16 -0.11 -2.37
C ARG A 50 -0.36 -0.58 -1.01
N ILE A 51 0.51 -1.08 -0.13
CA ILE A 51 0.12 -1.43 1.25
C ILE A 51 -0.09 -0.17 2.07
N SER A 52 0.83 0.81 1.98
CA SER A 52 0.72 2.09 2.66
C SER A 52 -0.59 2.79 2.33
N LEU A 53 -0.97 2.82 1.05
CA LEU A 53 -2.24 3.39 0.61
C LEU A 53 -3.45 2.64 1.17
N ALA A 54 -3.43 1.31 1.15
CA ALA A 54 -4.53 0.52 1.70
C ALA A 54 -4.73 0.82 3.19
N VAL A 55 -3.63 0.88 3.96
CA VAL A 55 -3.67 1.26 5.39
C VAL A 55 -4.18 2.68 5.56
N PHE A 56 -3.72 3.62 4.73
CA PHE A 56 -4.16 5.01 4.77
C PHE A 56 -5.67 5.14 4.48
N LYS A 57 -6.17 4.45 3.45
CA LYS A 57 -7.61 4.38 3.14
C LYS A 57 -8.43 3.93 4.35
N PHE A 58 -8.01 2.85 5.01
CA PHE A 58 -8.70 2.33 6.19
C PHE A 58 -8.64 3.28 7.39
N HIS A 59 -7.53 4.00 7.57
CA HIS A 59 -7.42 5.02 8.60
C HIS A 59 -8.42 6.15 8.35
N VAL A 60 -8.46 6.61 7.11
CA VAL A 60 -9.28 7.72 6.67
C VAL A 60 -10.78 7.38 6.74
N GLU A 61 -11.20 6.17 6.36
CA GLU A 61 -12.59 5.69 6.46
C GLU A 61 -13.09 5.49 7.89
N ARG A 62 -12.20 5.24 8.87
CA ARG A 62 -12.60 4.85 10.25
C ARG A 62 -12.27 5.86 11.34
N CYS A 63 -11.24 6.68 11.15
CA CYS A 63 -10.72 7.57 12.17
C CYS A 63 -11.06 9.03 11.92
N VAL A 64 -11.55 9.39 10.73
CA VAL A 64 -12.17 10.69 10.49
C VAL A 64 -13.59 10.60 11.06
N PRO A 65 -13.92 11.27 12.17
CA PRO A 65 -15.25 11.19 12.76
C PRO A 65 -16.28 11.74 11.77
N ASP A 66 -17.48 11.15 11.76
CA ASP A 66 -18.68 11.69 11.13
C ASP A 66 -18.98 13.07 11.74
N GLY A 67 -18.34 14.09 11.17
CA GLY A 67 -18.57 15.48 11.48
C GLY A 67 -19.77 15.97 10.70
N ILE A 68 -20.96 15.75 11.29
CA ILE A 68 -22.25 16.42 11.03
C ILE A 68 -23.26 15.57 10.23
N SER A 69 -24.16 14.94 11.00
CA SER A 69 -25.60 14.85 10.75
C SER A 69 -26.08 14.37 9.37
N LYS A 70 -26.63 13.14 9.32
CA LYS A 70 -27.66 12.69 8.36
C LYS A 70 -27.53 13.29 6.94
N GLY A 71 -26.51 12.89 6.18
CA GLY A 71 -26.42 13.29 4.76
C GLY A 71 -25.21 12.82 3.93
N GLU A 72 -24.35 11.91 4.41
CA GLU A 72 -22.95 11.83 3.95
C GLU A 72 -22.47 10.62 3.09
N PRO A 73 -23.22 10.06 2.12
CA PRO A 73 -22.59 9.21 1.10
C PRO A 73 -21.55 9.97 0.27
N GLU A 74 -21.73 11.29 0.11
CA GLU A 74 -20.84 12.13 -0.71
C GLU A 74 -19.45 12.36 -0.09
N ARG A 75 -19.35 12.54 1.24
CA ARG A 75 -18.03 12.79 1.87
C ARG A 75 -17.14 11.56 1.89
N ALA A 76 -17.69 10.38 2.22
CA ALA A 76 -16.95 9.12 2.11
C ALA A 76 -16.45 8.88 0.68
N LYS A 77 -17.26 9.26 -0.31
CA LYS A 77 -16.89 9.21 -1.73
C LYS A 77 -15.78 10.20 -2.09
N GLN A 78 -15.88 11.46 -1.67
CA GLN A 78 -14.83 12.48 -1.88
C GLN A 78 -13.50 12.09 -1.23
N LEU A 79 -13.56 11.49 -0.05
CA LEU A 79 -12.40 11.08 0.72
C LEU A 79 -11.72 9.86 0.09
N THR A 80 -12.51 8.90 -0.41
CA THR A 80 -12.02 7.80 -1.25
C THR A 80 -11.40 8.34 -2.55
N GLU A 81 -12.03 9.32 -3.17
CA GLU A 81 -11.56 9.94 -4.41
C GLU A 81 -10.22 10.67 -4.20
N LEU A 82 -10.01 11.35 -3.07
CA LEU A 82 -8.74 11.94 -2.70
C LEU A 82 -7.64 10.89 -2.49
N VAL A 83 -7.97 9.76 -1.85
CA VAL A 83 -7.04 8.62 -1.70
C VAL A 83 -6.67 8.06 -3.07
N ASP A 84 -7.64 7.89 -3.96
CA ASP A 84 -7.42 7.39 -5.32
C ASP A 84 -6.62 8.37 -6.18
N ILE A 85 -6.79 9.68 -5.98
CA ILE A 85 -5.96 10.72 -6.60
C ILE A 85 -4.53 10.61 -6.07
N PHE A 86 -4.36 10.48 -4.75
CA PHE A 86 -3.04 10.34 -4.13
C PHE A 86 -2.31 9.07 -4.63
N ASP A 87 -3.02 7.97 -4.85
CA ASP A 87 -2.48 6.74 -5.50
C ASP A 87 -1.91 7.00 -6.89
N ARG A 88 -2.60 7.83 -7.70
CA ARG A 88 -2.13 8.17 -9.05
C ARG A 88 -0.85 9.01 -9.03
N PHE A 89 -0.65 9.82 -7.98
CA PHE A 89 0.52 10.68 -7.82
C PHE A 89 1.69 10.03 -7.08
N ALA A 90 1.45 8.95 -6.32
CA ALA A 90 2.48 8.21 -5.60
C ALA A 90 3.27 7.20 -6.47
N LYS A 91 3.15 7.31 -7.80
CA LYS A 91 3.91 6.56 -8.80
C LYS A 91 5.23 7.24 -9.14
#